data_AF-A0A1X2IS67-F1
#
_entry.id   AF-A0A1X2IS67-F1
#
_cell.length_a   1.000
_cell.length_b   1.000
_cell.length_c   1.000
_cell.angle_alpha   90.00
_cell.angle_beta   90.00
_cell.angle_gamma   90.00
#
_symmetry.space_group_name_H-M   'P 1'
#
loop_
_entity.id
_entity.type
_entity.pdbx_description
1 polymer ?
#
loop_
_entity_poly.entity_id
_entity_poly.type
_entity_poly.pdbx_seq_one_letter_code
_entity_poly.pdbx_strand_id
1 'polypeptide(L)'
;MKTAIKPLVFVDFDETVTVKDTIGLLGQTGVEAQGSSIPWSYFVESYLEDYNREKQRQEQLPSSHFASMTILQQHVASIDSFRSVEKASLDRISASGVLGGFTRQQWQQEGAARVPLRPSAQSTLLNQVAPDRLYIVSLNWCKDWIRGALLSGRETADSQTPCYRDYVLDDDHLLCNDLTYDPTTQKSTGFIQPSILNTSDKSRYIQSILQKHNQKKLPHDRPTPSSIYIGDSAGDLLPLVECDIGIIIGNNSRLLETLRQAEITVKDGLDPLKTITTNQRSTSKVIYRVDDWNTIAESGILA
;
A
#
# COMPACT_ATOMS: atom_id res chain seq x y z
N MET A 1 18.01 -17.75 -24.84
CA MET A 1 18.06 -17.29 -23.42
C MET A 1 16.71 -17.58 -22.81
N LYS A 2 16.64 -18.36 -21.72
CA LYS A 2 15.36 -18.56 -21.00
C LYS A 2 15.04 -17.25 -20.28
N THR A 3 13.95 -16.59 -20.67
CA THR A 3 13.42 -15.38 -20.04
C THR A 3 13.23 -15.65 -18.55
N ALA A 4 13.91 -14.88 -17.69
CA ALA A 4 13.63 -14.90 -16.26
C ALA A 4 12.16 -14.51 -16.05
N ILE A 5 11.44 -15.25 -15.21
CA ILE A 5 10.07 -14.87 -14.86
C ILE A 5 10.18 -13.62 -13.99
N LYS A 6 9.70 -12.49 -14.52
CA LYS A 6 9.57 -11.24 -13.76
C LYS A 6 8.67 -11.46 -12.54
N PRO A 7 8.89 -10.82 -11.40
CA PRO A 7 8.05 -10.99 -10.20
C PRO A 7 6.68 -10.30 -10.36
N LEU A 8 5.67 -10.72 -9.60
CA LEU A 8 4.51 -9.86 -9.30
C LEU A 8 4.95 -8.85 -8.25
N VAL A 9 4.67 -7.57 -8.48
CA VAL A 9 5.07 -6.48 -7.58
C VAL A 9 3.83 -5.90 -6.95
N PHE A 10 3.75 -6.00 -5.64
CA PHE A 10 2.73 -5.38 -4.81
C PHE A 10 3.40 -4.23 -4.06
N VAL A 11 2.76 -3.07 -4.02
CA VAL A 11 3.34 -1.88 -3.40
C VAL A 11 2.27 -1.10 -2.65
N ASP A 12 2.58 -0.74 -1.41
CA ASP A 12 1.78 0.25 -0.68
C ASP A 12 1.94 1.64 -1.32
N PHE A 13 1.00 2.55 -1.05
CA PHE A 13 1.00 3.88 -1.64
C PHE A 13 1.50 4.97 -0.70
N ASP A 14 0.82 5.14 0.44
CA ASP A 14 1.04 6.27 1.33
C ASP A 14 2.34 6.08 2.14
N GLU A 15 3.22 7.07 2.15
CA GLU A 15 4.56 6.99 2.76
C GLU A 15 5.53 5.97 2.11
N THR A 16 5.04 5.03 1.29
CA THR A 16 5.85 4.12 0.48
C THR A 16 6.18 4.71 -0.89
N VAL A 17 5.16 5.08 -1.68
CA VAL A 17 5.32 5.77 -2.99
C VAL A 17 5.29 7.28 -2.79
N THR A 18 4.48 7.76 -1.85
CA THR A 18 4.37 9.18 -1.52
C THR A 18 5.34 9.57 -0.41
N VAL A 19 5.65 10.88 -0.31
CA VAL A 19 6.56 11.41 0.72
C VAL A 19 5.91 11.40 2.12
N LYS A 20 4.58 11.37 2.17
CA LYS A 20 3.77 11.44 3.39
C LYS A 20 2.39 10.81 3.16
N ASP A 21 1.67 10.51 4.23
CA ASP A 21 0.26 10.14 4.16
C ASP A 21 -0.57 11.17 3.38
N THR A 22 -1.43 10.68 2.47
CA THR A 22 -2.27 11.51 1.61
C THR A 22 -3.76 11.40 1.87
N ILE A 23 -4.21 10.60 2.85
CA ILE A 23 -5.62 10.54 3.27
C ILE A 23 -6.07 11.93 3.77
N GLY A 24 -5.20 12.60 4.53
CA GLY A 24 -5.44 13.98 4.97
C GLY A 24 -5.64 14.96 3.81
N LEU A 25 -4.81 14.85 2.77
CA LEU A 25 -4.91 15.69 1.58
C LEU A 25 -6.18 15.40 0.77
N LEU A 26 -6.52 14.12 0.60
CA LEU A 26 -7.74 13.68 -0.07
C LEU A 26 -8.98 14.22 0.65
N GLY A 27 -9.05 14.02 1.97
CA GLY A 27 -10.14 14.48 2.82
C GLY A 27 -10.32 16.00 2.79
N GLN A 28 -9.21 16.75 2.92
CA GLN A 28 -9.22 18.21 2.81
C GLN A 28 -9.69 18.68 1.43
N THR A 29 -9.26 18.01 0.36
CA THR A 29 -9.69 18.33 -1.02
C THR A 29 -11.20 18.21 -1.16
N GLY A 30 -11.82 17.17 -0.59
CA GLY A 30 -13.28 17.02 -0.59
C GLY A 30 -13.99 18.11 0.22
N VAL A 31 -13.51 18.41 1.44
CA VAL A 31 -14.05 19.48 2.29
C VAL A 31 -14.04 20.83 1.56
N GLU A 32 -12.92 21.18 0.93
CA GLU A 32 -12.75 22.40 0.13
C GLU A 32 -13.71 22.42 -1.07
N ALA A 33 -13.78 21.33 -1.83
CA ALA A 33 -14.62 21.21 -3.02
C ALA A 33 -16.12 21.34 -2.74
N GLN A 34 -16.58 20.82 -1.59
CA GLN A 34 -17.98 20.87 -1.18
C GLN A 34 -18.35 22.14 -0.42
N GLY A 35 -17.39 23.01 -0.10
CA GLY A 35 -17.64 24.16 0.78
C GLY A 35 -18.24 23.74 2.13
N SER A 36 -17.81 22.58 2.65
CA SER A 36 -18.38 21.97 3.84
C SER A 36 -18.16 22.85 5.08
N SER A 37 -19.18 22.98 5.91
CA SER A 37 -19.05 23.64 7.23
C SER A 37 -18.33 22.76 8.26
N ILE A 38 -18.14 21.47 7.96
CA ILE A 38 -17.40 20.54 8.83
C ILE A 38 -15.93 20.60 8.44
N PRO A 39 -15.04 21.12 9.30
CA PRO A 39 -13.62 21.21 8.99
C PRO A 39 -12.96 19.82 9.01
N TRP A 40 -11.87 19.65 8.27
CA TRP A 40 -11.11 18.39 8.26
C TRP A 40 -10.68 17.94 9.67
N SER A 41 -10.36 18.88 10.56
CA SER A 41 -9.96 18.59 11.94
C SER A 41 -11.02 17.79 12.72
N TYR A 42 -12.31 17.97 12.43
CA TYR A 42 -13.37 17.19 13.06
C TYR A 42 -13.19 15.68 12.84
N PHE A 43 -12.86 15.27 11.60
CA PHE A 43 -12.66 13.86 11.26
C PHE A 43 -11.40 13.30 11.92
N VAL A 44 -10.32 14.09 11.96
CA VAL A 44 -9.07 13.72 12.62
C VAL A 44 -9.27 13.55 14.11
N GLU A 45 -9.89 14.52 14.79
CA GLU A 45 -10.17 14.47 16.23
C GLU A 45 -11.03 13.25 16.57
N SER A 46 -12.10 13.02 15.81
CA SER A 46 -12.98 11.87 16.03
C SER A 46 -12.28 10.52 15.79
N TYR A 47 -11.37 10.43 14.81
CA TYR A 47 -10.53 9.24 14.61
C TYR A 47 -9.60 9.01 15.81
N LEU A 48 -8.94 10.07 16.30
CA LEU A 48 -8.03 9.98 17.44
C LEU A 48 -8.77 9.57 18.72
N GLU A 49 -10.02 10.01 18.92
CA GLU A 49 -10.85 9.55 20.04
C GLU A 49 -11.13 8.04 19.99
N ASP A 50 -11.54 7.53 18.83
CA ASP A 50 -11.79 6.10 18.62
C ASP A 50 -10.50 5.29 18.79
N TYR A 51 -9.40 5.75 18.19
CA TYR A 51 -8.08 5.15 18.29
C TYR A 51 -7.60 5.08 19.73
N ASN A 52 -7.69 6.18 20.49
CA ASN A 52 -7.24 6.22 21.87
C ASN A 52 -8.07 5.30 22.77
N ARG A 53 -9.39 5.20 22.53
CA ARG A 53 -10.27 4.28 23.25
C ARG A 53 -9.89 2.83 22.98
N GLU A 54 -9.64 2.47 21.72
CA GLU A 54 -9.24 1.12 21.36
C GLU A 54 -7.85 0.78 21.90
N LYS A 55 -6.91 1.72 21.85
CA LYS A 55 -5.58 1.57 22.47
C LYS A 55 -5.67 1.30 23.97
N GLN A 56 -6.48 2.08 24.71
CA GLN A 56 -6.70 1.84 26.15
C GLN A 56 -7.33 0.47 26.41
N ARG A 57 -8.28 0.04 25.56
CA ARG A 57 -8.89 -1.29 25.66
C ARG A 57 -7.86 -2.39 25.47
N GLN A 58 -6.93 -2.24 24.52
CA GLN A 58 -5.84 -3.20 24.31
C GLN A 58 -4.90 -3.27 25.52
N GLU A 59 -4.52 -2.14 26.10
CA GLU A 59 -3.64 -2.07 27.28
C GLU A 59 -4.24 -2.76 28.51
N GLN A 60 -5.57 -2.90 28.57
CA GLN A 60 -6.30 -3.58 29.63
C GLN A 60 -6.51 -5.09 29.36
N LEU A 61 -6.13 -5.60 28.19
CA LEU A 61 -6.26 -7.02 27.90
C LEU A 61 -5.33 -7.85 28.81
N PRO A 62 -5.82 -8.94 29.42
CA PRO A 62 -4.97 -9.78 30.24
C PRO A 62 -3.91 -10.47 29.37
N SER A 63 -2.71 -10.70 29.91
CA SER A 63 -1.63 -11.38 29.18
C SER A 63 -2.02 -12.77 28.65
N SER A 64 -3.01 -13.42 29.28
CA SER A 64 -3.56 -14.70 28.85
C SER A 64 -4.30 -14.63 27.51
N HIS A 65 -4.75 -13.44 27.08
CA HIS A 65 -5.47 -13.24 25.82
C HIS A 65 -4.66 -13.66 24.59
N PHE A 66 -3.34 -13.61 24.71
CA PHE A 66 -2.39 -13.87 23.62
C PHE A 66 -1.49 -15.09 23.88
N ALA A 67 -1.73 -15.85 24.94
CA ALA A 67 -0.79 -16.86 25.44
C ALA A 67 -0.48 -18.00 24.46
N SER A 68 -1.36 -18.28 23.50
CA SER A 68 -1.18 -19.31 22.47
C SER A 68 -0.63 -18.78 21.15
N MET A 69 -0.44 -17.46 21.02
CA MET A 69 -0.04 -16.81 19.77
C MET A 69 1.47 -16.57 19.74
N THR A 70 2.08 -16.80 18.58
CA THR A 70 3.43 -16.30 18.28
C THR A 70 3.47 -14.77 18.33
N ILE A 71 4.64 -14.17 18.54
CA ILE A 71 4.78 -12.70 18.59
C ILE A 71 4.23 -12.02 17.33
N LEU A 72 4.49 -12.57 16.14
CA LEU A 72 3.93 -12.06 14.89
C LEU A 72 2.39 -12.07 14.92
N GLN A 73 1.77 -13.18 15.35
CA GLN A 73 0.32 -13.29 15.46
C GLN A 73 -0.27 -12.29 16.48
N GLN A 74 0.45 -12.01 17.57
CA GLN A 74 0.01 -11.01 18.56
C GLN A 74 0.00 -9.60 17.96
N HIS A 75 1.05 -9.22 17.24
CA HIS A 75 1.11 -7.92 16.55
C HIS A 75 0.02 -7.79 15.48
N VAL A 76 -0.21 -8.85 14.69
CA VAL A 76 -1.30 -8.89 13.70
C VAL A 76 -2.66 -8.76 14.39
N ALA A 77 -2.91 -9.51 15.46
CA ALA A 77 -4.17 -9.42 16.21
C ALA A 77 -4.38 -8.03 16.84
N SER A 78 -3.32 -7.38 17.30
CA SER A 78 -3.35 -6.00 17.79
C SER A 78 -3.71 -5.02 16.66
N ILE A 79 -3.09 -5.11 15.49
CA ILE A 79 -3.43 -4.27 14.33
C ILE A 79 -4.89 -4.52 13.92
N ASP A 80 -5.31 -5.77 13.86
CA ASP A 80 -6.65 -6.16 13.42
C ASP A 80 -7.77 -5.70 14.37
N SER A 81 -7.50 -5.52 15.66
CA SER A 81 -8.53 -5.06 16.60
C SER A 81 -8.91 -3.60 16.38
N PHE A 82 -8.08 -2.80 15.71
CA PHE A 82 -8.41 -1.44 15.28
C PHE A 82 -9.38 -1.40 14.09
N ARG A 83 -9.81 -2.54 13.54
CA ARG A 83 -10.74 -2.58 12.41
C ARG A 83 -12.03 -1.76 12.63
N SER A 84 -12.58 -1.78 13.85
CA SER A 84 -13.77 -0.99 14.16
C SER A 84 -13.51 0.51 14.11
N VAL A 85 -12.32 0.96 14.51
CA VAL A 85 -11.86 2.35 14.42
C VAL A 85 -11.76 2.78 12.96
N GLU A 86 -11.08 1.98 12.14
CA GLU A 86 -10.93 2.25 10.71
C GLU A 86 -12.29 2.31 10.01
N LYS A 87 -13.19 1.36 10.31
CA LYS A 87 -14.54 1.37 9.75
C LYS A 87 -15.34 2.59 10.20
N ALA A 88 -15.28 2.97 11.48
CA ALA A 88 -15.97 4.15 11.99
C ALA A 88 -15.50 5.44 11.32
N SER A 89 -14.21 5.54 11.01
CA SER A 89 -13.63 6.65 10.24
C SER A 89 -14.25 6.76 8.84
N LEU A 90 -14.26 5.64 8.09
CA LEU A 90 -14.87 5.56 6.76
C LEU A 90 -16.37 5.84 6.78
N ASP A 91 -17.10 5.31 7.76
CA ASP A 91 -18.54 5.55 7.92
C ASP A 91 -18.82 7.04 8.18
N ARG A 92 -18.02 7.70 9.03
CA ARG A 92 -18.18 9.12 9.39
C ARG A 92 -17.92 10.03 8.20
N ILE A 93 -16.82 9.83 7.47
CA ILE A 93 -16.52 10.65 6.29
C ILE A 93 -17.57 10.39 5.20
N SER A 94 -18.02 9.15 5.02
CA SER A 94 -19.08 8.82 4.05
C SER A 94 -20.41 9.49 4.39
N ALA A 95 -20.82 9.47 5.66
CA ALA A 95 -22.05 10.09 6.12
C ALA A 95 -22.04 11.62 5.95
N SER A 96 -20.87 12.25 5.96
CA SER A 96 -20.73 13.69 5.72
C SER A 96 -20.90 14.10 4.27
N GLY A 97 -20.73 13.17 3.32
CA GLY A 97 -20.81 13.44 1.88
C GLY A 97 -19.68 14.31 1.31
N VAL A 98 -18.67 14.68 2.10
CA VAL A 98 -17.62 15.64 1.66
C VAL A 98 -16.75 15.13 0.51
N LEU A 99 -16.71 13.81 0.28
CA LEU A 99 -16.02 13.22 -0.87
C LEU A 99 -16.92 13.06 -2.11
N GLY A 100 -18.11 13.66 -2.11
CA GLY A 100 -19.04 13.63 -3.22
C GLY A 100 -18.74 14.64 -4.33
N GLY A 101 -19.47 14.55 -5.44
CA GLY A 101 -19.59 15.62 -6.45
C GLY A 101 -18.49 15.67 -7.52
N PHE A 102 -17.36 15.00 -7.33
CA PHE A 102 -16.27 14.93 -8.31
C PHE A 102 -16.42 13.72 -9.24
N THR A 103 -16.12 13.92 -10.51
CA THR A 103 -15.93 12.82 -11.45
C THR A 103 -14.62 12.09 -11.17
N ARG A 104 -14.49 10.86 -11.68
CA ARG A 104 -13.22 10.09 -11.65
C ARG A 104 -12.04 10.91 -12.17
N GLN A 105 -12.24 11.62 -13.28
CA GLN A 105 -11.20 12.46 -13.89
C GLN A 105 -10.78 13.62 -12.98
N GLN A 106 -11.73 14.24 -12.27
CA GLN A 106 -11.40 15.31 -11.32
C GLN A 106 -10.59 14.78 -10.13
N TRP A 107 -10.94 13.61 -9.59
CA TRP A 107 -10.11 12.97 -8.56
C TRP A 107 -8.69 12.65 -9.04
N GLN A 108 -8.55 12.19 -10.30
CA GLN A 108 -7.23 12.00 -10.90
C GLN A 108 -6.46 13.31 -11.05
N GLN A 109 -7.12 14.40 -11.45
CA GLN A 109 -6.48 15.71 -11.57
C GLN A 109 -6.00 16.24 -10.21
N GLU A 110 -6.82 16.13 -9.17
CA GLU A 110 -6.44 16.53 -7.81
C GLU A 110 -5.30 15.67 -7.27
N GLY A 111 -5.36 14.34 -7.47
CA GLY A 111 -4.28 13.43 -7.08
C GLY A 111 -2.96 13.78 -7.77
N ALA A 112 -2.99 14.04 -9.08
CA ALA A 112 -1.81 14.45 -9.84
C ALA A 112 -1.21 15.78 -9.38
N ALA A 113 -2.07 16.73 -8.96
CA ALA A 113 -1.64 18.06 -8.56
C ALA A 113 -1.16 18.15 -7.10
N ARG A 114 -1.73 17.35 -6.20
CA ARG A 114 -1.54 17.51 -4.75
C ARG A 114 -0.65 16.46 -4.10
N VAL A 115 -0.50 15.28 -4.70
CA VAL A 115 0.23 14.17 -4.07
C VAL A 115 1.74 14.30 -4.33
N PRO A 116 2.56 14.49 -3.28
CA PRO A 116 4.01 14.48 -3.43
C PRO A 116 4.52 13.04 -3.52
N LEU A 117 5.06 12.66 -4.67
CA LEU A 117 5.71 11.37 -4.88
C LEU A 117 7.14 11.41 -4.36
N ARG A 118 7.64 10.30 -3.83
CA ARG A 118 9.06 10.15 -3.52
C ARG A 118 9.86 10.19 -4.83
N PRO A 119 11.06 10.81 -4.82
CA PRO A 119 11.96 10.74 -5.96
C PRO A 119 12.19 9.29 -6.41
N SER A 120 12.14 9.07 -7.72
CA SER A 120 12.34 7.79 -8.39
C SER A 120 11.26 6.73 -8.17
N ALA A 121 10.27 6.91 -7.29
CA ALA A 121 9.23 5.90 -7.04
C ALA A 121 8.37 5.55 -8.27
N GLN A 122 7.76 6.57 -8.87
CA GLN A 122 6.95 6.48 -10.08
C GLN A 122 7.79 5.95 -11.23
N SER A 123 8.97 6.50 -11.46
CA SER A 123 9.82 6.06 -12.58
C SER A 123 10.33 4.63 -12.41
N THR A 124 10.62 4.19 -11.19
CA THR A 124 11.08 2.83 -10.91
C THR A 124 9.96 1.83 -11.17
N LEU A 125 8.78 2.09 -10.62
CA LEU A 125 7.62 1.21 -10.80
C LEU A 125 7.21 1.13 -12.27
N LEU A 126 7.01 2.26 -12.94
CA LEU A 126 6.39 2.30 -14.27
C LEU A 126 7.36 1.97 -15.42
N ASN A 127 8.68 2.07 -15.21
CA ASN A 127 9.66 1.65 -16.21
C ASN A 127 10.16 0.21 -16.03
N GLN A 128 10.17 -0.31 -14.80
CA GLN A 128 10.75 -1.65 -14.53
C GLN A 128 9.69 -2.76 -14.44
N VAL A 129 8.47 -2.42 -14.02
CA VAL A 129 7.39 -3.39 -13.84
C VAL A 129 6.43 -3.32 -15.02
N ALA A 130 6.01 -4.48 -15.53
CA ALA A 130 5.00 -4.53 -16.59
C ALA A 130 3.59 -4.23 -16.01
N PRO A 131 2.69 -3.57 -16.78
CA PRO A 131 1.31 -3.29 -16.39
C PRO A 131 0.55 -4.44 -15.72
N ASP A 132 0.64 -5.64 -16.29
CA ASP A 132 -0.03 -6.86 -15.83
C ASP A 132 0.60 -7.48 -14.57
N ARG A 133 1.65 -6.87 -14.03
CA ARG A 133 2.42 -7.37 -12.88
C ARG A 133 2.53 -6.40 -11.72
N LEU A 134 2.09 -5.15 -11.89
CA LEU A 134 2.07 -4.14 -10.85
C LEU A 134 0.70 -4.09 -10.18
N TYR A 135 0.69 -4.17 -8.84
CA TYR A 135 -0.48 -4.01 -8.00
C TYR A 135 -0.20 -2.96 -6.93
N ILE A 136 -1.06 -1.95 -6.83
CA ILE A 136 -1.05 -1.02 -5.69
C ILE A 136 -2.00 -1.59 -4.63
N VAL A 137 -1.53 -1.69 -3.39
CA VAL A 137 -2.28 -2.28 -2.25
C VAL A 137 -2.28 -1.31 -1.08
N SER A 138 -3.34 -0.51 -0.95
CA SER A 138 -3.36 0.67 -0.08
C SER A 138 -4.60 0.76 0.81
N LEU A 139 -4.47 1.43 1.96
CA LEU A 139 -5.58 1.81 2.83
C LEU A 139 -6.32 3.08 2.36
N ASN A 140 -5.79 3.78 1.36
CA ASN A 140 -6.36 5.02 0.82
C ASN A 140 -7.82 4.82 0.36
N TRP A 141 -8.55 5.92 0.24
CA TRP A 141 -10.01 5.93 0.08
C TRP A 141 -10.49 6.14 -1.36
N CYS A 142 -9.59 6.40 -2.31
CA CYS A 142 -9.95 6.71 -3.69
C CYS A 142 -8.93 6.15 -4.68
N LYS A 143 -9.37 5.22 -5.55
CA LYS A 143 -8.52 4.67 -6.61
C LYS A 143 -8.08 5.73 -7.60
N ASP A 144 -8.98 6.64 -7.94
CA ASP A 144 -8.74 7.71 -8.91
C ASP A 144 -7.72 8.73 -8.40
N TRP A 145 -7.66 8.98 -7.09
CA TRP A 145 -6.61 9.78 -6.45
C TRP A 145 -5.23 9.16 -6.63
N ILE A 146 -5.08 7.86 -6.30
CA ILE A 146 -3.84 7.10 -6.50
C ILE A 146 -3.44 7.10 -7.98
N ARG A 147 -4.39 6.78 -8.86
CA ARG A 147 -4.16 6.71 -10.31
C ARG A 147 -3.68 8.04 -10.87
N GLY A 148 -4.32 9.13 -10.47
CA GLY A 148 -3.92 10.49 -10.83
C GLY A 148 -2.48 10.79 -10.44
N ALA A 149 -2.16 10.56 -9.17
CA ALA A 149 -0.81 10.74 -8.64
C ALA A 149 0.22 9.90 -9.42
N LEU A 150 -0.03 8.60 -9.59
CA LEU A 150 0.94 7.68 -10.18
C LEU A 150 1.11 7.85 -11.70
N LEU A 151 0.05 8.12 -12.47
CA LEU A 151 0.14 8.15 -13.94
C LEU A 151 0.29 9.57 -14.52
N SER A 152 -0.19 10.58 -13.78
CA SER A 152 -0.21 11.98 -14.25
C SER A 152 0.51 12.96 -13.32
N GLY A 153 0.85 12.55 -12.09
CA GLY A 153 1.68 13.33 -11.18
C GLY A 153 3.14 13.40 -11.62
N ARG A 154 3.91 14.29 -10.98
CA ARG A 154 5.34 14.48 -11.23
C ARG A 154 6.11 14.31 -9.94
N GLU A 155 7.20 13.53 -9.98
CA GLU A 155 8.12 13.41 -8.85
C GLU A 155 8.90 14.70 -8.56
N THR A 156 9.23 15.48 -9.58
CA THR A 156 9.89 16.79 -9.42
C THR A 156 9.29 17.83 -10.37
N ALA A 157 9.28 19.10 -9.93
CA ALA A 157 8.72 20.20 -10.71
C ALA A 157 9.47 20.43 -12.04
N ASP A 158 10.76 20.10 -12.07
CA ASP A 158 11.66 20.32 -13.21
C ASP A 158 11.82 19.10 -14.11
N SER A 159 11.20 17.96 -13.79
CA SER A 159 11.38 16.77 -14.61
C SER A 159 10.60 16.88 -15.92
N GLN A 160 11.31 16.67 -17.02
CA GLN A 160 10.74 16.17 -18.28
C GLN A 160 10.31 14.70 -18.13
N THR A 161 9.87 14.26 -16.94
CA THR A 161 9.43 12.87 -16.74
C THR A 161 8.34 12.58 -17.74
N PRO A 162 8.42 11.47 -18.49
CA PRO A 162 7.35 11.05 -19.38
C PRO A 162 6.04 11.03 -18.59
N CYS A 163 5.01 11.67 -19.09
CA CYS A 163 3.68 11.40 -18.60
C CYS A 163 3.41 9.93 -18.95
N TYR A 164 3.30 9.05 -17.95
CA TYR A 164 3.12 7.60 -18.13
C TYR A 164 1.70 7.25 -18.59
N ARG A 165 1.12 8.07 -19.46
CA ARG A 165 -0.25 7.92 -20.00
C ARG A 165 -0.45 6.61 -20.76
N ASP A 166 0.61 6.06 -21.32
CA ASP A 166 0.57 4.79 -22.03
C ASP A 166 0.66 3.58 -21.07
N TYR A 167 1.02 3.80 -19.81
CA TYR A 167 0.99 2.75 -18.78
C TYR A 167 -0.44 2.53 -18.33
N VAL A 168 -0.99 1.35 -18.64
CA VAL A 168 -2.36 0.99 -18.25
C VAL A 168 -2.34 0.33 -16.88
N LEU A 169 -2.92 0.99 -15.87
CA LEU A 169 -3.13 0.40 -14.56
C LEU A 169 -4.60 0.04 -14.37
N ASP A 170 -4.90 -1.24 -14.57
CA ASP A 170 -6.26 -1.80 -14.49
C ASP A 170 -6.88 -1.57 -13.10
N ASP A 171 -8.21 -1.42 -13.06
CA ASP A 171 -8.95 -1.23 -11.79
C ASP A 171 -8.77 -2.39 -10.81
N ASP A 172 -8.59 -3.62 -11.32
CA ASP A 172 -8.32 -4.82 -10.52
C ASP A 172 -6.88 -4.86 -9.98
N HIS A 173 -6.01 -3.95 -10.43
CA HIS A 173 -4.63 -3.80 -9.97
C HIS A 173 -4.47 -2.65 -8.96
N LEU A 174 -5.53 -1.87 -8.75
CA LEU A 174 -5.65 -0.91 -7.65
C LEU A 174 -6.52 -1.52 -6.55
N LEU A 175 -5.87 -2.08 -5.53
CA LEU A 175 -6.51 -2.72 -4.38
C LEU A 175 -6.51 -1.73 -3.22
N CYS A 176 -7.62 -0.99 -3.05
CA CYS A 176 -7.82 -0.08 -1.93
C CYS A 176 -9.31 0.13 -1.68
N ASN A 177 -9.65 0.91 -0.66
CA ASN A 177 -11.01 1.42 -0.51
C ASN A 177 -11.31 2.37 -1.68
N ASP A 178 -12.57 2.47 -2.11
CA ASP A 178 -12.90 3.32 -3.26
C ASP A 178 -14.22 4.07 -3.10
N LEU A 179 -14.30 5.22 -3.76
CA LEU A 179 -15.53 5.99 -3.82
C LEU A 179 -16.54 5.28 -4.73
N THR A 180 -17.79 5.29 -4.32
CA THR A 180 -18.89 4.91 -5.22
C THR A 180 -19.31 6.10 -6.07
N TYR A 181 -19.79 5.82 -7.28
CA TYR A 181 -20.17 6.83 -8.26
C TYR A 181 -21.62 6.66 -8.67
N ASP A 182 -22.33 7.78 -8.80
CA ASP A 182 -23.68 7.80 -9.32
C ASP A 182 -23.66 7.44 -10.83
N PRO A 183 -24.42 6.42 -11.27
CA PRO A 183 -24.35 5.93 -12.65
C PRO A 183 -24.87 6.93 -13.69
N THR A 184 -25.67 7.92 -13.27
CA THR A 184 -26.26 8.91 -14.18
C THR A 184 -25.34 10.11 -14.33
N THR A 185 -24.86 10.66 -13.21
CA THR A 185 -24.03 11.88 -13.19
C THR A 185 -22.55 11.60 -13.31
N GLN A 186 -22.12 10.34 -13.10
CA GLN A 186 -20.72 9.91 -13.08
C GLN A 186 -19.86 10.63 -12.03
N LYS A 187 -20.50 11.18 -11.00
CA LYS A 187 -19.87 11.87 -9.87
C LYS A 187 -19.84 10.96 -8.64
N SER A 188 -18.83 11.12 -7.81
CA SER A 188 -18.72 10.41 -6.54
C SER A 188 -19.91 10.75 -5.65
N THR A 189 -20.44 9.75 -4.95
CA THR A 189 -21.57 9.92 -4.03
C THR A 189 -21.14 10.43 -2.66
N GLY A 190 -19.83 10.40 -2.38
CA GLY A 190 -19.24 10.62 -1.05
C GLY A 190 -19.14 9.36 -0.21
N PHE A 191 -19.82 8.27 -0.59
CA PHE A 191 -19.71 6.99 0.11
C PHE A 191 -18.47 6.20 -0.34
N ILE A 192 -17.66 5.78 0.64
CA ILE A 192 -16.51 4.90 0.44
C ILE A 192 -16.95 3.45 0.61
N GLN A 193 -16.74 2.63 -0.40
CA GLN A 193 -16.85 1.17 -0.31
C GLN A 193 -15.58 0.61 0.36
N PRO A 194 -15.66 0.07 1.59
CA PRO A 194 -14.50 -0.49 2.27
C PRO A 194 -14.05 -1.81 1.62
N SER A 195 -12.75 -1.99 1.51
CA SER A 195 -12.08 -3.17 0.94
C SER A 195 -10.84 -3.57 1.74
N ILE A 196 -9.94 -2.61 2.04
CA ILE A 196 -8.72 -2.86 2.81
C ILE A 196 -8.69 -1.92 4.01
N LEU A 197 -8.77 -2.48 5.22
CA LEU A 197 -8.71 -1.71 6.46
C LEU A 197 -7.44 -1.99 7.27
N ASN A 198 -6.74 -3.08 6.99
CA ASN A 198 -5.57 -3.48 7.77
C ASN A 198 -4.65 -4.45 7.00
N THR A 199 -3.58 -4.88 7.68
CA THR A 199 -2.57 -5.79 7.14
C THR A 199 -3.16 -7.15 6.71
N SER A 200 -4.14 -7.66 7.45
CA SER A 200 -4.81 -8.93 7.13
C SER A 200 -5.66 -8.84 5.86
N ASP A 201 -6.27 -7.68 5.57
CA ASP A 201 -6.97 -7.48 4.30
C ASP A 201 -5.99 -7.41 3.12
N LYS A 202 -4.86 -6.68 3.28
CA LYS A 202 -3.80 -6.63 2.26
C LYS A 202 -3.30 -8.04 1.94
N SER A 203 -2.95 -8.82 2.96
CA SER A 203 -2.53 -10.22 2.83
C SER A 203 -3.57 -11.05 2.06
N ARG A 204 -4.85 -10.99 2.44
CA ARG A 204 -5.91 -11.77 1.78
C ARG A 204 -6.00 -11.49 0.27
N TYR A 205 -5.94 -10.23 -0.12
CA TYR A 205 -5.95 -9.84 -1.53
C TYR A 205 -4.73 -10.37 -2.29
N ILE A 206 -3.53 -10.18 -1.72
CA ILE A 206 -2.28 -10.66 -2.31
C ILE A 206 -2.31 -12.17 -2.48
N GLN A 207 -2.67 -12.93 -1.43
CA GLN A 207 -2.75 -14.39 -1.50
C GLN A 207 -3.73 -14.88 -2.58
N SER A 208 -4.88 -14.23 -2.74
CA SER A 208 -5.84 -14.54 -3.80
C SER A 208 -5.25 -14.35 -5.20
N ILE A 209 -4.50 -13.28 -5.42
CA ILE A 209 -3.81 -12.99 -6.69
C ILE A 209 -2.70 -14.03 -6.95
N LEU A 210 -1.87 -14.31 -5.94
CA LEU A 210 -0.80 -15.30 -6.03
C LEU A 210 -1.34 -16.70 -6.36
N GLN A 211 -2.45 -17.11 -5.73
CA GLN A 211 -3.10 -18.39 -6.02
C GLN A 211 -3.60 -18.45 -7.47
N LYS A 212 -4.29 -17.42 -7.97
CA LYS A 212 -4.75 -17.33 -9.37
C LYS A 212 -3.60 -17.37 -10.36
N HIS A 213 -2.47 -16.73 -10.05
CA HIS A 213 -1.30 -16.70 -10.92
C HIS A 213 -0.54 -18.03 -10.90
N ASN A 214 -0.45 -18.71 -9.76
CA ASN A 214 0.23 -20.01 -9.63
C ASN A 214 -0.56 -21.16 -10.28
N GLN A 215 -1.89 -21.10 -10.31
CA GLN A 215 -2.72 -22.06 -11.06
C GLN A 215 -2.45 -22.06 -12.58
N LYS A 216 -1.85 -20.98 -13.11
CA LYS A 216 -1.51 -20.84 -14.54
C LYS A 216 -0.08 -21.30 -14.88
N LYS A 217 0.75 -21.71 -13.91
CA LYS A 217 2.14 -22.12 -14.15
C LYS A 217 2.23 -23.61 -14.54
N LEU A 218 3.02 -23.92 -15.57
CA LEU A 218 3.39 -25.29 -15.93
C LEU A 218 4.46 -25.85 -14.95
N PRO A 219 4.53 -27.17 -14.70
CA PRO A 219 5.38 -27.79 -13.67
C PRO A 219 6.92 -27.65 -13.83
N HIS A 220 7.41 -26.92 -14.83
CA HIS A 220 8.82 -26.99 -15.27
C HIS A 220 9.60 -25.68 -15.22
N ASP A 221 9.06 -24.63 -14.61
CA ASP A 221 9.78 -23.35 -14.49
C ASP A 221 10.65 -23.24 -13.22
N ARG A 222 11.79 -22.56 -13.39
CA ARG A 222 12.82 -22.34 -12.36
C ARG A 222 12.29 -21.48 -11.19
N PRO A 223 12.88 -21.60 -9.98
CA PRO A 223 12.48 -20.82 -8.82
C PRO A 223 13.08 -19.41 -8.89
N THR A 224 12.40 -18.49 -9.58
CA THR A 224 12.62 -17.05 -9.38
C THR A 224 11.61 -16.54 -8.34
N PRO A 225 11.93 -15.47 -7.57
CA PRO A 225 10.95 -14.85 -6.70
C PRO A 225 9.71 -14.50 -7.53
N SER A 226 8.58 -15.02 -7.08
CA SER A 226 7.31 -14.88 -7.78
C SER A 226 6.54 -13.66 -7.29
N SER A 227 6.87 -13.16 -6.10
CA SER A 227 6.22 -12.01 -5.47
C SER A 227 7.20 -11.11 -4.71
N ILE A 228 7.03 -9.81 -4.88
CA ILE A 228 7.71 -8.76 -4.12
C ILE A 228 6.63 -7.88 -3.49
N TYR A 229 6.77 -7.57 -2.20
CA TYR A 229 5.99 -6.52 -1.54
C TYR A 229 6.88 -5.36 -1.12
N ILE A 230 6.44 -4.13 -1.37
CA ILE A 230 7.13 -2.90 -0.96
C ILE A 230 6.19 -2.10 -0.06
N GLY A 231 6.64 -1.76 1.15
CA GLY A 231 5.86 -1.00 2.13
C GLY A 231 6.74 -0.27 3.14
N ASP A 232 6.15 0.44 4.08
CA ASP A 232 6.89 1.26 5.04
C ASP A 232 6.46 1.04 6.51
N SER A 233 5.27 0.47 6.74
CA SER A 233 4.61 0.57 8.04
C SER A 233 4.09 -0.76 8.61
N ALA A 234 3.53 -0.71 9.83
CA ALA A 234 2.88 -1.86 10.45
C ALA A 234 1.66 -2.36 9.65
N GLY A 235 1.01 -1.50 8.86
CA GLY A 235 -0.07 -1.90 7.94
C GLY A 235 0.40 -2.89 6.88
N ASP A 236 1.71 -2.99 6.65
CA ASP A 236 2.35 -3.84 5.66
C ASP A 236 2.97 -5.11 6.24
N LEU A 237 2.83 -5.34 7.55
CA LEU A 237 3.50 -6.41 8.28
C LEU A 237 3.31 -7.79 7.64
N LEU A 238 2.06 -8.21 7.41
CA LEU A 238 1.80 -9.51 6.79
C LEU A 238 2.30 -9.57 5.35
N PRO A 239 1.95 -8.64 4.44
CA PRO A 239 2.48 -8.65 3.08
C PRO A 239 4.01 -8.73 2.97
N LEU A 240 4.74 -8.00 3.82
CA LEU A 240 6.20 -8.01 3.88
C LEU A 240 6.77 -9.39 4.27
N VAL A 241 6.11 -10.06 5.22
CA VAL A 241 6.54 -11.38 5.72
C VAL A 241 6.03 -12.51 4.81
N GLU A 242 4.99 -12.27 4.02
CA GLU A 242 4.32 -13.31 3.25
C GLU A 242 4.82 -13.46 1.81
N CYS A 243 5.26 -12.38 1.17
CA CYS A 243 5.85 -12.43 -0.17
C CYS A 243 7.24 -13.07 -0.16
N ASP A 244 7.73 -13.49 -1.33
CA ASP A 244 9.07 -14.09 -1.44
C ASP A 244 10.15 -13.08 -1.04
N ILE A 245 9.92 -11.81 -1.36
CA ILE A 245 10.76 -10.68 -0.99
C ILE A 245 9.88 -9.55 -0.41
N GLY A 246 10.14 -9.16 0.83
CA GLY A 246 9.64 -7.92 1.42
C GLY A 246 10.70 -6.82 1.31
N ILE A 247 10.30 -5.60 0.95
CA ILE A 247 11.17 -4.42 0.92
C ILE A 247 10.51 -3.33 1.76
N ILE A 248 11.18 -2.97 2.85
CA ILE A 248 10.81 -1.85 3.70
C ILE A 248 11.48 -0.59 3.17
N ILE A 249 10.70 0.47 2.92
CA ILE A 249 11.22 1.81 2.63
C ILE A 249 11.21 2.63 3.91
N GLY A 250 12.35 3.24 4.24
CA GLY A 250 12.49 4.10 5.42
C GLY A 250 12.81 3.31 6.70
N ASN A 251 12.49 3.89 7.85
CA ASN A 251 12.97 3.43 9.16
C ASN A 251 11.88 3.42 10.23
N ASN A 252 10.69 2.90 9.90
CA ASN A 252 9.58 2.84 10.84
C ASN A 252 9.96 1.95 12.05
N SER A 253 10.25 2.60 13.18
CA SER A 253 10.79 1.93 14.36
C SER A 253 9.84 0.89 14.94
N ARG A 254 8.52 1.13 14.86
CA ARG A 254 7.51 0.18 15.33
C ARG A 254 7.50 -1.09 14.48
N LEU A 255 7.52 -0.96 13.15
CA LEU A 255 7.59 -2.11 12.24
C LEU A 255 8.88 -2.91 12.47
N LEU A 256 10.04 -2.25 12.50
CA LEU A 256 11.33 -2.91 12.68
C LEU A 256 11.43 -3.61 14.05
N GLU A 257 10.92 -2.98 15.11
CA GLU A 257 10.84 -3.60 16.42
C GLU A 257 9.92 -4.82 16.43
N THR A 258 8.74 -4.74 15.80
CA THR A 258 7.84 -5.89 15.63
C THR A 258 8.52 -7.07 14.92
N LEU A 259 9.22 -6.81 13.81
CA LEU A 259 9.95 -7.84 13.07
C LEU A 259 11.08 -8.45 13.92
N ARG A 260 11.83 -7.62 14.64
CA ARG A 260 12.89 -8.05 15.55
C ARG A 260 12.35 -8.94 16.68
N GLN A 261 11.26 -8.53 17.33
CA GLN A 261 10.60 -9.32 18.38
C GLN A 261 10.03 -10.64 17.86
N ALA A 262 9.62 -10.68 16.59
CA ALA A 262 9.17 -11.88 15.90
C ALA A 262 10.33 -12.75 15.37
N GLU A 263 11.59 -12.40 15.67
CA GLU A 263 12.80 -13.09 15.19
C GLU A 263 12.92 -13.13 13.65
N ILE A 264 12.32 -12.16 12.96
CA ILE A 264 12.38 -12.02 11.51
C ILE A 264 13.56 -11.12 11.16
N THR A 265 14.52 -11.67 10.42
CA THR A 265 15.72 -10.93 10.01
C THR A 265 15.42 -9.94 8.89
N VAL A 266 15.77 -8.68 9.11
CA VAL A 266 15.76 -7.62 8.09
C VAL A 266 17.20 -7.32 7.67
N LYS A 267 17.46 -7.28 6.37
CA LYS A 267 18.77 -6.95 5.80
C LYS A 267 18.78 -5.51 5.30
N ASP A 268 19.73 -4.71 5.71
CA ASP A 268 19.90 -3.35 5.18
C ASP A 268 20.45 -3.36 3.74
N GLY A 269 19.94 -2.43 2.94
CA GLY A 269 20.25 -2.29 1.52
C GLY A 269 19.53 -3.31 0.64
N LEU A 270 19.92 -3.36 -0.63
CA LEU A 270 19.51 -4.39 -1.57
C LEU A 270 20.75 -4.90 -2.31
N ASP A 271 21.01 -6.19 -2.20
CA ASP A 271 22.04 -6.81 -3.03
C ASP A 271 21.56 -6.80 -4.50
N PRO A 272 22.37 -6.31 -5.45
CA PRO A 272 22.02 -6.43 -6.87
C PRO A 272 21.76 -7.89 -7.23
N LEU A 273 20.79 -8.17 -8.11
CA LEU A 273 20.45 -9.53 -8.55
C LEU A 273 21.68 -10.35 -9.03
N LYS A 274 22.75 -9.67 -9.46
CA LYS A 274 24.02 -10.28 -9.89
C LYS A 274 24.78 -11.01 -8.77
N THR A 275 24.52 -10.68 -7.51
CA THR A 275 25.22 -11.21 -6.33
C THR A 275 24.48 -12.39 -5.68
N ILE A 276 23.19 -12.57 -6.00
CA ILE A 276 22.41 -13.75 -5.62
C ILE A 276 22.84 -14.92 -6.51
N THR A 277 24.04 -15.43 -6.26
CA THR A 277 24.57 -16.60 -6.93
C THR A 277 23.68 -17.80 -6.62
N THR A 278 23.38 -18.58 -7.66
CA THR A 278 22.46 -19.73 -7.72
C THR A 278 22.75 -20.89 -6.76
N ASN A 279 23.71 -20.74 -5.84
CA ASN A 279 24.21 -21.80 -4.96
C ASN A 279 23.80 -21.67 -3.49
N GLN A 280 23.15 -20.57 -3.08
CA GLN A 280 22.45 -20.53 -1.79
C GLN A 280 20.94 -20.49 -2.05
N ARG A 281 20.44 -21.70 -2.31
CA ARG A 281 19.03 -22.05 -2.15
C ARG A 281 18.60 -21.63 -0.75
N SER A 282 17.73 -20.64 -0.66
CA SER A 282 16.85 -20.56 0.48
C SER A 282 15.44 -20.34 0.00
N THR A 283 14.58 -21.30 0.32
CA THR A 283 13.13 -21.15 0.37
C THR A 283 12.68 -20.18 1.46
N SER A 284 13.61 -19.49 2.15
CA SER A 284 13.28 -18.46 3.13
C SER A 284 12.90 -17.17 2.42
N LYS A 285 11.68 -16.73 2.66
CA LYS A 285 11.27 -15.34 2.45
C LYS A 285 12.31 -14.41 3.08
N VAL A 286 12.68 -13.34 2.38
CA VAL A 286 13.69 -12.39 2.85
C VAL A 286 13.07 -11.00 2.91
N ILE A 287 13.44 -10.24 3.95
CA ILE A 287 13.03 -8.85 4.09
C ILE A 287 14.27 -7.97 4.01
N TYR A 288 14.20 -6.97 3.14
CA TYR A 288 15.21 -5.92 3.01
C TYR A 288 14.66 -4.60 3.55
N ARG A 289 15.56 -3.71 3.97
CA ARG A 289 15.23 -2.33 4.31
C ARG A 289 16.13 -1.39 3.53
N VAL A 290 15.53 -0.41 2.86
CA VAL A 290 16.22 0.61 2.07
C VAL A 290 15.78 2.00 2.52
N ASP A 291 16.63 2.99 2.28
CA ASP A 291 16.31 4.38 2.59
C ASP A 291 15.45 5.06 1.52
N ASP A 292 15.61 4.65 0.26
CA ASP A 292 14.98 5.30 -0.89
C ASP A 292 14.71 4.35 -2.07
N TRP A 293 13.99 4.89 -3.05
CA TRP A 293 13.66 4.19 -4.29
C TRP A 293 14.84 4.04 -5.25
N ASN A 294 15.88 4.87 -5.15
CA ASN A 294 17.07 4.72 -6.02
C ASN A 294 17.75 3.39 -5.76
N THR A 295 17.86 2.99 -4.49
CA THR A 295 18.40 1.69 -4.10
C THR A 295 17.64 0.53 -4.74
N ILE A 296 16.31 0.63 -4.81
CA ILE A 296 15.45 -0.36 -5.49
C ILE A 296 15.70 -0.33 -7.00
N ALA A 297 15.72 0.87 -7.59
CA ALA A 297 15.91 1.07 -9.02
C ALA A 297 17.23 0.48 -9.53
N GLU A 298 18.32 0.71 -8.80
CA GLU A 298 19.68 0.28 -9.16
C GLU A 298 19.91 -1.22 -8.94
N SER A 299 19.16 -1.85 -8.03
CA SER A 299 19.27 -3.28 -7.75
C SER A 299 18.85 -4.16 -8.94
N GLY A 300 17.97 -3.64 -9.80
CA GLY A 300 17.33 -4.36 -10.90
C GLY A 300 16.31 -5.41 -10.45
N ILE A 301 15.96 -5.46 -9.15
CA ILE A 301 15.14 -6.53 -8.57
C ILE A 301 13.70 -6.61 -9.12
N LEU A 302 13.21 -5.50 -9.67
CA LEU A 302 11.86 -5.41 -10.26
C LEU A 302 11.81 -5.76 -11.76
N ALA A 303 12.97 -5.84 -12.42
CA ALA A 303 13.10 -5.88 -13.89
C ALA A 303 13.05 -7.28 -14.50
#